data_AF-A0A2E8XQ35-F1
#
_entry.id   AF-A0A2E8XQ35-F1
#
_cell.length_a   1.000
_cell.length_b   1.000
_cell.length_c   1.000
_cell.angle_alpha   90.00
_cell.angle_beta   90.00
_cell.angle_gamma   90.00
#
_symmetry.space_group_name_H-M   'P 1'
#
loop_
_entity.id
_entity.type
_entity.pdbx_description
1 polymer ?
#
loop_
_entity_poly.entity_id
_entity_poly.type
_entity_poly.pdbx_seq_one_letter_code
_entity_poly.pdbx_strand_id
1 'polypeptide(L)' 'MTRQFINTGIYVLGPDALELLPEDRVFDMPDLFEACRMARLNTLAYPVEEYWGDIGQLEDYRRANDEFASIFF' A
#
# COMPACT_ATOMS: atom_id res chain seq x y z
N MET A 1 6.28 19.94 13.48
CA MET A 1 6.65 18.77 12.66
C MET A 1 5.35 18.14 12.18
N THR A 2 5.10 18.07 10.87
CA THR A 2 3.89 17.45 10.30
C THR A 2 4.15 15.96 10.12
N ARG A 3 3.29 15.09 10.67
CA ARG A 3 3.35 13.64 10.42
C ARG A 3 2.85 13.39 9.00
N GLN A 4 3.68 12.77 8.17
CA GLN A 4 3.33 12.35 6.82
C GLN A 4 3.21 10.83 6.77
N PHE A 5 2.30 10.34 5.93
CA PHE A 5 2.09 8.91 5.70
C PHE A 5 2.33 8.60 4.22
N ILE A 6 2.84 7.40 3.96
CA ILE A 6 3.01 6.84 2.61
C ILE A 6 2.13 5.59 2.48
N ASN A 7 1.81 5.23 1.23
CA ASN A 7 1.08 4.00 0.94
C ASN A 7 2.01 2.79 1.14
N THR A 8 1.57 1.78 1.90
CA THR A 8 2.37 0.60 2.22
C THR A 8 2.29 -0.51 1.18
N GLY A 9 1.45 -0.38 0.15
CA GLY A 9 1.19 -1.45 -0.82
C GLY A 9 0.39 -2.64 -0.25
N ILE A 10 -0.21 -2.50 0.93
CA ILE A 10 -1.00 -3.55 1.59
C ILE A 10 -2.47 -3.13 1.61
N TYR A 11 -3.35 -3.99 1.11
CA TYR A 11 -4.77 -3.68 0.95
C TYR A 11 -5.65 -4.83 1.38
N VAL A 12 -6.83 -4.49 1.91
CA VAL A 12 -7.95 -5.41 2.12
C VAL A 12 -9.10 -4.89 1.26
N LEU A 13 -9.52 -5.67 0.27
CA LEU A 13 -10.52 -5.26 -0.71
C LEU A 13 -11.77 -6.12 -0.58
N GLY A 14 -12.93 -5.48 -0.59
CA GLY A 14 -14.20 -6.15 -0.84
C GLY A 14 -14.38 -6.45 -2.32
N PRO A 15 -15.20 -7.46 -2.69
CA PRO A 15 -15.44 -7.81 -4.10
C PRO A 15 -16.04 -6.65 -4.90
N ASP A 16 -16.89 -5.83 -4.28
CA ASP A 16 -17.52 -4.65 -4.90
C ASP A 16 -16.50 -3.63 -5.44
N ALA A 17 -15.28 -3.57 -4.86
CA ALA A 17 -14.22 -2.71 -5.36
C ALA A 17 -13.72 -3.18 -6.75
N LEU A 18 -13.73 -4.50 -7.00
CA LEU A 18 -13.27 -5.07 -8.25
C LEU A 18 -14.22 -4.78 -9.41
N GLU A 19 -15.51 -4.50 -9.12
CA GLU A 19 -16.49 -4.09 -10.12
C GLU A 19 -16.18 -2.71 -10.73
N LEU A 20 -15.30 -1.92 -10.09
CA LEU A 20 -14.84 -0.62 -10.58
C LEU A 20 -13.63 -0.72 -11.51
N LEU A 21 -13.07 -1.93 -11.70
CA LEU A 21 -11.92 -2.12 -12.57
C LEU A 21 -12.32 -1.94 -14.04
N PRO A 22 -11.63 -1.05 -14.78
CA PRO A 22 -11.89 -0.84 -16.18
C PRO A 22 -11.29 -1.95 -17.03
N GLU A 23 -12.02 -2.37 -18.07
CA GLU A 23 -11.46 -3.19 -19.14
C GLU A 23 -10.61 -2.25 -20.04
N ASP A 24 -9.35 -2.58 -20.26
CA ASP A 24 -8.45 -1.93 -21.23
C ASP A 24 -7.86 -0.54 -20.90
N ARG A 25 -7.54 -0.26 -19.63
CA ARG A 25 -6.61 0.83 -19.31
C ARG A 25 -5.70 0.52 -18.12
N VAL A 26 -4.55 1.19 -18.07
CA VAL A 26 -3.74 1.24 -16.85
C VAL A 26 -4.59 1.85 -15.75
N PHE A 27 -4.65 1.13 -14.63
CA PHE A 27 -5.43 1.50 -13.47
C PHE A 27 -4.76 0.85 -12.26
N ASP A 28 -4.25 1.68 -11.35
CA ASP A 28 -3.46 1.22 -10.21
C ASP A 28 -4.23 1.28 -8.88
N MET A 29 -3.54 0.95 -7.79
CA MET A 29 -4.17 0.93 -6.47
C MET A 29 -4.60 2.32 -5.95
N PRO A 30 -3.81 3.40 -6.12
CA PRO A 30 -4.29 4.76 -5.94
C PRO A 30 -5.55 5.08 -6.74
N ASP A 31 -5.59 4.73 -8.03
CA ASP A 31 -6.77 4.95 -8.86
C ASP A 31 -8.00 4.20 -8.34
N LEU A 32 -7.83 2.93 -7.95
CA LEU A 32 -8.90 2.11 -7.38
C LEU A 32 -9.42 2.68 -6.06
N PHE A 33 -8.52 3.15 -5.18
CA PHE A 33 -8.91 3.75 -3.91
C PHE A 33 -9.75 5.02 -4.14
N GLU A 34 -9.35 5.86 -5.09
CA GLU A 34 -10.12 7.06 -5.43
C GLU A 34 -11.46 6.72 -6.10
N ALA A 35 -11.50 5.72 -6.98
CA ALA A 35 -12.75 5.24 -7.57
C ALA A 35 -13.74 4.73 -6.53
N CYS A 36 -13.28 3.94 -5.55
CA CYS A 36 -14.09 3.50 -4.41
C CYS A 36 -14.65 4.70 -3.62
N ARG A 37 -13.82 5.72 -3.38
CA ARG A 37 -14.22 6.95 -2.66
C ARG A 37 -15.28 7.73 -3.45
N MET A 38 -15.11 7.86 -4.77
CA MET A 38 -16.07 8.51 -5.66
C MET A 38 -17.40 7.75 -5.74
N ALA A 39 -17.34 6.41 -5.75
CA ALA A 39 -18.50 5.53 -5.70
C ALA A 39 -19.17 5.45 -4.31
N ARG A 40 -18.63 6.16 -3.30
CA ARG A 40 -19.09 6.16 -1.90
C ARG A 40 -19.07 4.77 -1.24
N LEU A 41 -18.18 3.89 -1.69
CA LEU A 41 -17.86 2.66 -0.98
C LEU A 41 -17.12 2.99 0.32
N ASN A 42 -17.14 2.06 1.28
CA ASN A 42 -16.41 2.25 2.53
C ASN A 42 -14.90 2.19 2.30
N THR A 43 -14.22 3.33 2.39
CA THR A 43 -12.76 3.45 2.23
C THR A 43 -12.11 3.91 3.53
N LEU A 44 -11.11 3.18 4.02
CA LEU A 44 -10.36 3.53 5.23
C LEU A 44 -8.87 3.31 5.00
N ALA A 45 -8.04 4.22 5.53
CA ALA A 45 -6.61 4.05 5.64
C ALA A 45 -6.24 3.72 7.09
N TYR A 46 -5.40 2.70 7.29
CA TYR A 46 -4.91 2.30 8.60
C TYR A 46 -3.43 2.71 8.75
N PRO A 47 -3.06 3.46 9.80
CA PRO A 47 -1.67 3.84 10.03
C PRO A 47 -0.89 2.62 10.55
N VAL A 48 0.03 2.11 9.74
CA VAL A 48 0.99 1.07 10.15
C VAL A 48 2.12 1.73 10.94
N GLU A 49 2.44 1.20 12.12
CA GLU A 49 3.54 1.67 12.97
C GLU A 49 4.66 0.62 13.10
N GLU A 50 4.41 -0.57 12.58
CA GLU A 50 5.32 -1.70 12.52
C GLU A 50 6.43 -1.50 11.47
N TYR A 51 7.49 -2.30 11.56
CA TYR A 51 8.56 -2.33 10.58
C TYR A 51 8.00 -2.67 9.19
N TRP A 52 8.24 -1.77 8.24
CA TRP A 52 7.86 -1.89 6.84
C TRP A 52 8.94 -1.26 5.98
N GLY A 53 9.19 -1.85 4.81
CA GLY A 53 10.12 -1.30 3.82
C GLY A 53 9.72 -1.71 2.40
N ASP A 54 9.92 -0.80 1.45
CA ASP A 54 9.77 -1.07 0.03
C ASP A 54 11.09 -1.62 -0.53
N ILE A 55 11.05 -2.78 -1.18
CA ILE A 55 12.22 -3.47 -1.73
C ILE A 55 12.13 -3.42 -3.26
N GLY A 56 12.61 -2.33 -3.84
CA GLY A 56 12.61 -2.10 -5.29
C GLY A 56 13.97 -2.34 -5.96
N GLN A 57 15.07 -2.20 -5.22
CA GLN A 57 16.44 -2.32 -5.73
C GLN A 57 17.30 -3.27 -4.90
N LEU A 58 18.47 -3.65 -5.45
CA LEU A 58 19.41 -4.54 -4.76
C LEU A 58 19.90 -3.96 -3.42
N GLU A 59 20.03 -2.63 -3.33
CA GLU A 59 20.42 -1.95 -2.10
C GLU A 59 19.32 -2.03 -1.02
N ASP A 60 18.04 -1.87 -1.41
CA ASP A 60 16.91 -2.04 -0.48
C ASP A 60 16.86 -3.47 0.07
N TYR A 61 17.13 -4.47 -0.78
CA TYR A 61 17.20 -5.86 -0.36
C TYR A 61 18.32 -6.11 0.65
N ARG A 62 19.52 -5.57 0.42
CA ARG A 62 20.65 -5.69 1.38
C ARG A 62 20.30 -5.04 2.70
N ARG A 63 19.78 -3.80 2.66
CA ARG A 63 19.34 -3.06 3.84
C ARG A 63 18.28 -3.85 4.62
N ALA A 64 17.28 -4.41 3.95
CA ALA A 64 16.23 -5.18 4.60
C ALA A 64 16.78 -6.41 5.36
N ASN A 65 17.81 -7.10 4.82
CA ASN A 65 18.43 -8.23 5.52
C ASN A 65 19.21 -7.78 6.77
N ASP A 66 19.96 -6.68 6.67
CA ASP A 66 20.72 -6.13 7.79
C ASP A 66 19.79 -5.62 8.90
N GLU A 67 18.73 -4.89 8.53
CA GLU A 67 17.70 -4.41 9.45
C GLU A 67 16.93 -5.57 10.09
N PHE A 68 16.56 -6.59 9.31
CA PHE A 68 15.86 -7.76 9.84
C PHE A 68 16.67 -8.47 10.94
N ALA A 69 17.97 -8.67 10.71
CA ALA A 69 18.86 -9.24 11.71
C ALA A 69 18.94 -8.39 12.99
N SER A 70 18.88 -7.06 12.89
CA SER A 70 18.95 -6.17 14.05
C SER A 70 17.61 -5.99 14.79
N ILE A 71 16.48 -6.15 14.11
CA ILE A 71 15.15 -5.87 14.66
C ILE A 71 14.54 -7.13 15.30
N PHE A 72 14.81 -8.30 14.72
CA PHE A 72 14.13 -9.54 15.07
C PHE A 72 15.02 -10.61 15.72
N PHE A 73 16.32 -10.37 15.88
CA PHE A 73 17.28 -11.24 16.58
C PHE A 73 18.20 -10.43 17.49
#